data_AF-A0A7J7IRM7-F1
#
_entry.id   AF-A0A7J7IRM7-F1
#
_cell.length_a   1.000
_cell.length_b   1.000
_cell.length_c   1.000
_cell.angle_alpha   90.00
_cell.angle_beta   90.00
_cell.angle_gamma   90.00
#
_symmetry.space_group_name_H-M   'P 1'
#
loop_
_entity.id
_entity.type
_entity.pdbx_description
1 polymer ?
#
loop_
_entity_poly.entity_id
_entity_poly.type
_entity_poly.pdbx_seq_one_letter_code
_entity_poly.pdbx_strand_id
1 'polypeptide(L)'
;MLTIADASLITVLIKTRVEDRRNRDLLRQTWIEDLHKYNLQHSFLLGQCKSKECNNILQLELSEHEDIIQGDFIDAYLNNTLKFRMGLKYITNHCDKSDYVLIIDGDYSLNVKRLLEYIEELNYPKDLYAGRVWPNSPPFRDPENQHYMSYKFYPFQFLPPFIAAGASLLSTNLLQNMSIIAHYTKYVPYDDVFYGMVARKLNISLTDATHLIPSFVVPKINETNIHRNLIGSHRFGNLTEVEMIHHIIHDTANQ
;
A
#
# COMPACT_ATOMS: atom_id res chain seq x y z
N MET A 1 11.87 -32.67 -16.92
CA MET A 1 12.25 -31.31 -17.36
C MET A 1 11.50 -30.37 -16.43
N LEU A 2 12.23 -29.53 -15.69
CA LEU A 2 11.78 -28.83 -14.48
C LEU A 2 10.52 -27.96 -14.71
N THR A 3 9.47 -28.22 -13.94
CA THR A 3 8.34 -27.30 -13.73
C THR A 3 8.77 -26.26 -12.70
N ILE A 4 9.06 -25.05 -13.18
CA ILE A 4 9.30 -23.88 -12.34
C ILE A 4 7.92 -23.48 -11.78
N ALA A 5 7.78 -23.42 -10.45
CA ALA A 5 6.64 -22.76 -9.83
C ALA A 5 6.61 -21.30 -10.31
N ASP A 6 5.52 -20.91 -10.98
CA ASP A 6 5.36 -19.61 -11.65
C ASP A 6 5.66 -18.44 -10.70
N ALA A 7 6.57 -17.55 -11.11
CA ALA A 7 6.82 -16.31 -10.40
C ALA A 7 5.62 -15.37 -10.59
N SER A 8 5.08 -14.84 -9.50
CA SER A 8 4.01 -13.84 -9.54
C SER A 8 4.56 -12.51 -10.02
N LEU A 9 3.87 -11.77 -10.90
CA LEU A 9 4.36 -10.46 -11.37
C LEU A 9 4.38 -9.41 -10.24
N ILE A 10 3.37 -9.45 -9.37
CA ILE A 10 3.14 -8.44 -8.33
C ILE A 10 2.82 -9.13 -7.00
N THR A 11 3.48 -8.69 -5.92
CA THR A 11 3.03 -8.99 -4.56
C THR A 11 2.32 -7.77 -3.96
N VAL A 12 1.11 -7.95 -3.45
CA VAL A 12 0.29 -6.89 -2.85
C VAL A 12 0.35 -6.96 -1.32
N LEU A 13 0.98 -5.97 -0.68
CA LEU A 13 1.03 -5.84 0.76
C LEU A 13 -0.01 -4.83 1.25
N ILE A 14 -0.91 -5.29 2.12
CA ILE A 14 -2.11 -4.55 2.49
C ILE A 14 -1.99 -4.11 3.95
N LYS A 15 -1.77 -2.82 4.19
CA LYS A 15 -1.72 -2.25 5.54
C LYS A 15 -3.14 -2.10 6.09
N THR A 16 -3.52 -2.96 7.04
CA THR A 16 -4.79 -2.83 7.78
C THR A 16 -4.52 -2.58 9.26
N ARG A 17 -5.51 -2.10 10.01
CA ARG A 17 -5.40 -2.09 11.48
C ARG A 17 -5.66 -3.49 11.99
N VAL A 18 -4.95 -3.89 13.04
CA VAL A 18 -5.14 -5.19 13.68
C VAL A 18 -6.61 -5.49 14.05
N GLU A 19 -7.37 -4.46 14.46
CA GLU A 19 -8.78 -4.54 14.84
C GLU A 19 -9.75 -4.70 13.65
N ASP A 20 -9.32 -4.35 12.42
CA ASP A 20 -10.19 -4.29 11.23
C ASP A 20 -10.37 -5.65 10.53
N ARG A 21 -10.69 -6.71 11.30
CA ARG A 21 -10.92 -8.06 10.75
C ARG A 21 -12.01 -8.09 9.69
N ARG A 22 -13.14 -7.42 9.94
CA ARG A 22 -14.25 -7.34 8.97
C ARG A 22 -13.82 -6.73 7.63
N ASN A 23 -12.92 -5.75 7.68
CA ASN A 23 -12.37 -5.17 6.47
C ASN A 23 -11.53 -6.20 5.71
N ARG A 24 -10.65 -6.93 6.40
CA ARG A 24 -9.87 -8.01 5.76
C ARG A 24 -10.76 -9.07 5.12
N ASP A 25 -11.82 -9.50 5.82
CA ASP A 25 -12.79 -10.48 5.29
C ASP A 25 -13.50 -9.96 4.03
N LEU A 26 -13.86 -8.67 4.01
CA LEU A 26 -14.41 -8.01 2.82
C LEU A 26 -13.41 -7.98 1.65
N LEU A 27 -12.16 -7.60 1.93
CA LEU A 27 -11.13 -7.54 0.90
C LEU A 27 -10.89 -8.93 0.29
N ARG A 28 -10.90 -9.98 1.12
CA ARG A 28 -10.79 -11.40 0.69
C ARG A 28 -11.92 -11.80 -0.27
N GLN A 29 -13.12 -11.26 -0.09
CA GLN A 29 -14.32 -11.54 -0.91
C GLN A 29 -14.50 -10.58 -2.10
N THR A 30 -13.57 -9.65 -2.31
CA THR A 30 -13.65 -8.65 -3.38
C THR A 30 -12.39 -8.70 -4.24
N TRP A 31 -11.57 -7.65 -4.25
CA TRP A 31 -10.47 -7.55 -5.20
C TRP A 31 -9.30 -8.51 -4.90
N ILE A 32 -9.25 -9.15 -3.73
CA ILE A 32 -8.28 -10.24 -3.49
C ILE A 32 -8.63 -11.48 -4.34
N GLU A 33 -9.91 -11.76 -4.60
CA GLU A 33 -10.29 -12.82 -5.55
C GLU A 33 -9.74 -12.51 -6.95
N ASP A 34 -9.75 -11.23 -7.34
CA ASP A 34 -9.17 -10.82 -8.62
C ASP A 34 -7.65 -11.00 -8.64
N LEU A 35 -6.94 -10.71 -7.54
CA LEU A 35 -5.51 -11.01 -7.45
C LEU A 35 -5.24 -12.50 -7.72
N HIS A 36 -6.04 -13.40 -7.13
CA HIS A 36 -5.88 -14.83 -7.35
C HIS A 36 -6.18 -15.24 -8.80
N LYS A 37 -7.18 -14.63 -9.46
CA LYS A 37 -7.47 -14.85 -10.89
C LYS A 37 -6.28 -14.53 -11.79
N TYR A 38 -5.44 -13.56 -11.39
CA TYR A 38 -4.22 -13.17 -12.11
C TYR A 38 -2.93 -13.80 -11.53
N ASN A 39 -3.04 -14.79 -10.64
CA ASN A 39 -1.89 -15.42 -9.97
C ASN A 39 -0.99 -14.41 -9.23
N LEU A 40 -1.61 -13.37 -8.64
CA LEU A 40 -0.94 -12.35 -7.84
C LEU A 40 -0.97 -12.72 -6.35
N GLN A 41 0.17 -12.52 -5.69
CA GLN A 41 0.30 -12.79 -4.26
C GLN A 41 -0.21 -11.61 -3.42
N HIS A 42 -0.66 -11.89 -2.21
CA HIS A 42 -1.07 -10.85 -1.27
C HIS A 42 -0.71 -11.21 0.17
N SER A 43 -0.55 -10.21 1.02
CA SER A 43 -0.46 -10.39 2.47
C SER A 43 -0.92 -9.13 3.21
N PHE A 44 -1.66 -9.29 4.30
CA PHE A 44 -1.98 -8.22 5.23
C PHE A 44 -0.79 -7.93 6.15
N LEU A 45 -0.47 -6.65 6.34
CA LEU A 45 0.55 -6.18 7.27
C LEU A 45 -0.11 -5.70 8.56
N LEU A 46 0.17 -6.35 9.68
CA LEU A 46 -0.39 -6.04 10.99
C LEU A 46 0.71 -5.82 12.04
N GLY A 47 0.40 -5.01 13.04
CA GLY A 47 1.15 -5.02 14.32
C GLY A 47 0.48 -5.93 15.35
N GLN A 48 0.85 -5.77 16.61
CA GLN A 48 0.20 -6.40 17.76
C GLN A 48 -0.96 -5.55 18.27
N CYS A 49 -1.98 -6.21 18.82
CA CYS A 49 -2.99 -5.51 19.61
C CYS A 49 -2.44 -5.11 20.98
N LYS A 50 -2.98 -4.02 21.53
CA LYS A 50 -2.72 -3.62 22.93
C LYS A 50 -3.44 -4.50 23.95
N SER A 51 -4.62 -5.01 23.62
CA SER A 51 -5.45 -5.79 24.55
C SER A 51 -5.31 -7.29 24.32
N LYS A 52 -5.45 -8.07 25.40
CA LYS A 52 -5.43 -9.53 25.35
C LYS A 52 -6.57 -10.10 24.50
N GLU A 53 -7.74 -9.50 24.59
CA GLU A 53 -8.93 -9.90 23.82
C GLU A 53 -8.71 -9.77 22.31
N CYS A 54 -8.20 -8.61 21.87
CA CYS A 54 -7.88 -8.39 20.45
C CYS A 54 -6.78 -9.35 19.98
N ASN A 55 -5.75 -9.62 20.82
CA ASN A 55 -4.74 -10.61 20.47
C ASN A 55 -5.32 -12.02 20.32
N ASN A 56 -6.28 -12.43 21.15
CA ASN A 56 -6.95 -13.72 20.99
C ASN A 56 -7.71 -13.80 19.64
N ILE A 57 -8.42 -12.72 19.27
CA ILE A 57 -9.13 -12.64 17.97
C ILE A 57 -8.14 -12.71 16.80
N LEU A 58 -6.99 -12.02 16.92
CA LEU A 58 -5.93 -12.07 15.92
C LEU A 58 -5.31 -13.48 15.80
N GLN A 59 -5.09 -14.18 16.91
CA GLN A 59 -4.56 -15.55 16.87
C GLN A 59 -5.53 -16.51 16.19
N LEU A 60 -6.85 -16.34 16.38
CA LEU A 60 -7.86 -17.10 15.65
C LEU A 60 -7.75 -16.83 14.14
N GLU A 61 -7.69 -15.55 13.74
CA GLU A 61 -7.56 -15.20 12.32
C GLU A 61 -6.25 -15.74 11.70
N LEU A 62 -5.12 -15.67 12.41
CA LEU A 62 -3.84 -16.25 11.98
C LEU A 62 -3.92 -17.78 11.80
N SER A 63 -4.77 -18.47 12.55
CA SER A 63 -4.97 -19.91 12.40
C SER A 63 -5.91 -20.29 11.26
N GLU A 64 -6.76 -19.35 10.85
CA GLU A 64 -7.75 -19.52 9.77
C GLU A 64 -7.16 -19.11 8.41
N HIS A 65 -6.22 -18.16 8.38
CA HIS A 65 -5.67 -17.58 7.18
C HIS A 65 -4.14 -17.51 7.21
N GLU A 66 -3.51 -17.92 6.10
CA GLU A 66 -2.05 -17.87 5.91
C GLU A 66 -1.60 -16.57 5.20
N ASP A 67 -2.44 -15.53 5.22
CA ASP A 67 -2.27 -14.28 4.47
C ASP A 67 -1.84 -13.08 5.34
N ILE A 68 -1.35 -13.30 6.57
CA ILE A 68 -0.99 -12.23 7.52
C ILE A 68 0.51 -12.26 7.85
N ILE A 69 1.15 -11.10 7.70
CA ILE A 69 2.49 -10.82 8.22
C ILE A 69 2.34 -9.92 9.46
N GLN A 70 2.63 -10.48 10.63
CA GLN A 70 2.53 -9.79 11.90
C GLN A 70 3.89 -9.27 12.37
N GLY A 71 3.95 -7.99 12.74
CA GLY A 71 5.12 -7.34 13.29
C GLY A 71 5.14 -7.31 14.82
N ASP A 72 6.34 -7.34 15.39
CA ASP A 72 6.58 -7.19 16.82
C ASP A 72 6.61 -5.70 17.24
N PHE A 73 5.49 -5.01 17.03
CA PHE A 73 5.25 -3.64 17.47
C PHE A 73 3.75 -3.40 17.64
N ILE A 74 3.37 -2.51 18.55
CA ILE A 74 1.96 -2.16 18.74
C ILE A 74 1.41 -1.52 17.47
N ASP A 75 0.30 -2.05 16.97
CA ASP A 75 -0.39 -1.49 15.82
C ASP A 75 -1.02 -0.14 16.20
N ALA A 76 -0.50 0.93 15.61
CA ALA A 76 -0.93 2.29 15.84
C ALA A 76 -0.54 3.13 14.64
N TYR A 77 -1.30 4.19 14.38
CA TYR A 77 -1.08 5.09 13.24
C TYR A 77 0.36 5.64 13.16
N LEU A 78 0.93 6.09 14.30
CA LEU A 78 2.31 6.60 14.36
C LEU A 78 3.39 5.51 14.22
N ASN A 79 3.00 4.24 14.15
CA ASN A 79 3.86 3.10 13.88
C ASN A 79 3.70 2.58 12.43
N ASN A 80 2.96 3.27 11.57
CA ASN A 80 2.81 2.87 10.15
C ASN A 80 4.15 2.74 9.44
N THR A 81 5.15 3.56 9.78
CA THR A 81 6.51 3.39 9.22
C THR A 81 7.16 2.07 9.62
N LEU A 82 6.93 1.56 10.84
CA LEU A 82 7.40 0.23 11.22
C LEU A 82 6.70 -0.86 10.39
N LYS A 83 5.39 -0.72 10.18
CA LYS A 83 4.58 -1.62 9.35
C LYS A 83 5.05 -1.66 7.90
N PHE A 84 5.27 -0.51 7.28
CA PHE A 84 5.80 -0.42 5.91
C PHE A 84 7.20 -1.02 5.82
N ARG A 85 8.11 -0.69 6.75
CA ARG A 85 9.46 -1.27 6.82
C ARG A 85 9.45 -2.79 6.98
N MET A 86 8.54 -3.31 7.80
CA MET A 86 8.34 -4.75 7.96
C MET A 86 7.92 -5.40 6.64
N GLY A 87 6.95 -4.81 5.93
CA GLY A 87 6.51 -5.30 4.62
C GLY A 87 7.66 -5.38 3.62
N LEU A 88 8.45 -4.31 3.47
CA LEU A 88 9.62 -4.34 2.59
C LEU A 88 10.65 -5.39 3.01
N LYS A 89 10.94 -5.49 4.30
CA LYS A 89 11.89 -6.48 4.82
C LYS A 89 11.41 -7.90 4.55
N TYR A 90 10.12 -8.16 4.69
CA TYR A 90 9.52 -9.46 4.41
C TYR A 90 9.79 -9.90 2.97
N ILE A 91 9.48 -9.03 1.99
CA ILE A 91 9.74 -9.29 0.56
C ILE A 91 11.22 -9.56 0.31
N THR A 92 12.11 -8.70 0.83
CA THR A 92 13.56 -8.86 0.60
C THR A 92 14.13 -10.15 1.20
N ASN A 93 13.51 -10.69 2.25
CA ASN A 93 14.02 -11.86 2.97
C ASN A 93 13.42 -13.20 2.50
N HIS A 94 12.20 -13.20 1.98
CA HIS A 94 11.50 -14.43 1.59
C HIS A 94 11.69 -14.81 0.12
N CYS A 95 12.63 -14.16 -0.57
CA CYS A 95 12.94 -14.39 -1.98
C CYS A 95 11.66 -14.37 -2.85
N ASP A 96 10.74 -13.47 -2.51
CA ASP A 96 9.57 -13.28 -3.33
C ASP A 96 10.04 -12.87 -4.73
N LYS A 97 9.63 -13.63 -5.74
CA LYS A 97 10.15 -13.51 -7.11
C LYS A 97 9.39 -12.47 -7.93
N SER A 98 8.56 -11.66 -7.27
CA SER A 98 7.80 -10.62 -7.94
C SER A 98 8.68 -9.48 -8.44
N ASP A 99 8.38 -9.04 -9.65
CA ASP A 99 9.04 -7.89 -10.27
C ASP A 99 8.62 -6.58 -9.58
N TYR A 100 7.39 -6.58 -9.03
CA TYR A 100 6.80 -5.43 -8.37
C TYR A 100 6.16 -5.77 -7.03
N VAL A 101 6.13 -4.77 -6.16
CA VAL A 101 5.35 -4.78 -4.91
C VAL A 101 4.39 -3.60 -4.91
N LEU A 102 3.11 -3.88 -4.73
CA LEU A 102 2.12 -2.85 -4.42
C LEU A 102 1.92 -2.83 -2.90
N ILE A 103 2.26 -1.73 -2.24
CA ILE A 103 1.87 -1.50 -0.85
C ILE A 103 0.66 -0.59 -0.86
N ILE A 104 -0.42 -1.02 -0.22
CA ILE A 104 -1.71 -0.34 -0.25
C ILE A 104 -2.36 -0.31 1.14
N ASP A 105 -3.06 0.76 1.50
CA ASP A 105 -3.86 0.82 2.72
C ASP A 105 -5.16 0.01 2.54
N GLY A 106 -5.69 -0.54 3.65
CA GLY A 106 -6.86 -1.41 3.62
C GLY A 106 -8.20 -0.73 3.28
N ASP A 107 -8.22 0.60 3.17
CA ASP A 107 -9.41 1.40 2.82
C ASP A 107 -9.44 1.79 1.33
N TYR A 108 -8.76 0.99 0.51
CA TYR A 108 -8.73 1.10 -0.94
C TYR A 108 -9.53 0.01 -1.64
N SER A 109 -10.10 0.38 -2.78
CA SER A 109 -10.55 -0.52 -3.83
C SER A 109 -9.39 -0.69 -4.81
N LEU A 110 -9.30 -1.86 -5.44
CA LEU A 110 -8.26 -2.16 -6.41
C LEU A 110 -8.87 -2.76 -7.68
N ASN A 111 -8.58 -2.12 -8.81
CA ASN A 111 -8.83 -2.67 -10.13
C ASN A 111 -7.55 -3.37 -10.62
N VAL A 112 -7.49 -4.68 -10.40
CA VAL A 112 -6.30 -5.49 -10.69
C VAL A 112 -5.96 -5.48 -12.18
N LYS A 113 -6.96 -5.48 -13.06
CA LYS A 113 -6.74 -5.41 -14.51
C LYS A 113 -6.05 -4.10 -14.90
N ARG A 114 -6.57 -2.96 -14.42
CA ARG A 114 -5.97 -1.65 -14.73
C ARG A 114 -4.56 -1.51 -14.16
N LEU A 115 -4.27 -2.10 -12.99
CA LEU A 115 -2.92 -2.16 -12.42
C LEU A 115 -1.94 -2.87 -13.36
N LEU A 116 -2.33 -4.02 -13.93
CA LEU A 116 -1.50 -4.77 -14.87
C LEU A 116 -1.27 -3.99 -16.17
N GLU A 117 -2.33 -3.41 -16.74
CA GLU A 117 -2.26 -2.56 -17.94
C GLU A 117 -1.31 -1.36 -17.72
N TYR A 118 -1.33 -0.75 -16.54
CA TYR A 118 -0.43 0.37 -16.23
C TYR A 118 1.06 -0.04 -16.23
N ILE A 119 1.40 -1.22 -15.71
CA ILE A 119 2.78 -1.73 -15.75
C ILE A 119 3.20 -2.03 -17.20
N GLU A 120 2.29 -2.59 -18.00
CA GLU A 120 2.50 -2.84 -19.42
C GLU A 120 2.71 -1.54 -20.22
N GLU A 121 1.87 -0.51 -19.98
CA GLU A 121 1.98 0.83 -20.58
C GLU A 121 3.34 1.49 -20.30
N LEU A 122 3.91 1.24 -19.10
CA LEU A 122 5.25 1.70 -18.73
C LEU A 122 6.38 0.85 -19.30
N ASN A 123 6.07 -0.23 -20.02
CA ASN A 123 7.02 -1.20 -20.57
C ASN A 123 7.91 -1.84 -19.48
N TYR A 124 7.29 -2.29 -18.39
CA TYR A 124 7.94 -3.07 -17.33
C TYR A 124 9.24 -2.43 -16.78
N PRO A 125 9.17 -1.20 -16.22
CA PRO A 125 10.33 -0.50 -15.66
C PRO A 125 10.92 -1.26 -14.47
N LYS A 126 12.26 -1.25 -14.34
CA LYS A 126 13.00 -1.95 -13.27
C LYS A 126 13.32 -1.08 -12.06
N ASP A 127 13.01 0.21 -12.12
CA ASP A 127 13.32 1.24 -11.14
C ASP A 127 12.10 2.11 -10.82
N LEU A 128 10.90 1.51 -10.90
CA LEU A 128 9.64 2.19 -10.67
C LEU A 128 9.42 2.45 -9.17
N TYR A 129 9.12 3.70 -8.84
CA TYR A 129 8.45 4.05 -7.59
C TYR A 129 7.30 5.00 -7.92
N ALA A 130 6.09 4.45 -8.01
CA ALA A 130 4.91 5.14 -8.54
C ALA A 130 3.77 5.25 -7.53
N GLY A 131 3.00 6.32 -7.65
CA GLY A 131 1.80 6.59 -6.86
C GLY A 131 1.43 8.07 -6.93
N ARG A 132 0.66 8.55 -5.95
CA ARG A 132 0.29 9.97 -5.90
C ARG A 132 1.44 10.83 -5.40
N VAL A 133 2.15 11.49 -6.30
CA VAL A 133 3.33 12.30 -5.92
C VAL A 133 2.90 13.64 -5.32
N TRP A 134 3.40 13.94 -4.12
CA TRP A 134 3.28 15.25 -3.49
C TRP A 134 4.62 15.98 -3.59
N PRO A 135 4.74 16.98 -4.48
CA PRO A 135 5.96 17.74 -4.61
C PRO A 135 6.06 18.80 -3.50
N ASN A 136 7.25 18.94 -2.91
CA ASN A 136 7.65 20.10 -2.10
C ASN A 136 6.60 20.57 -1.07
N SER A 137 6.00 19.65 -0.32
CA SER A 137 4.96 20.01 0.65
C SER A 137 5.57 20.54 1.95
N PRO A 138 5.05 21.64 2.52
CA PRO A 138 5.50 22.10 3.83
C PRO A 138 5.04 21.13 4.93
N PRO A 139 5.88 20.80 5.93
CA PRO A 139 5.44 20.03 7.09
C PRO A 139 4.36 20.79 7.88
N PHE A 140 3.36 20.08 8.39
CA PHE A 140 2.35 20.70 9.26
C PHE A 140 3.01 21.15 10.58
N ARG A 141 2.89 22.43 10.89
CA ARG A 141 3.51 23.05 12.09
C ARG A 141 2.53 23.30 13.24
N ASP A 142 1.25 23.04 13.00
CA ASP A 142 0.22 23.12 14.02
C ASP A 142 0.23 21.84 14.87
N PRO A 143 0.43 21.93 16.21
CA PRO A 143 0.35 20.78 17.11
C PRO A 143 -0.99 20.04 17.11
N GLU A 144 -2.07 20.68 16.69
CA GLU A 144 -3.40 20.05 16.58
C GLU A 144 -3.55 19.20 15.32
N ASN A 145 -2.63 19.34 14.35
CA ASN A 145 -2.65 18.54 13.14
C ASN A 145 -2.14 17.11 13.40
N GLN A 146 -2.87 16.11 12.94
CA GLN A 146 -2.47 14.68 13.09
C GLN A 146 -1.09 14.36 12.47
N HIS A 147 -0.63 15.17 11.50
CA HIS A 147 0.67 15.05 10.84
C HIS A 147 1.69 16.08 11.34
N TYR A 148 1.52 16.60 12.57
CA TYR A 148 2.39 17.64 13.14
C TYR A 148 3.88 17.24 13.16
N MET A 149 4.71 18.14 12.64
CA MET A 149 6.16 18.08 12.74
C MET A 149 6.70 19.40 13.31
N SER A 150 7.25 19.35 14.52
CA SER A 150 7.94 20.51 15.09
C SER A 150 9.21 20.88 14.32
N TYR A 151 9.66 22.13 14.40
CA TYR A 151 10.96 22.55 13.83
C TYR A 151 12.15 21.80 14.45
N LYS A 152 12.06 21.43 15.73
CA LYS A 152 13.08 20.59 16.40
C LYS A 152 13.13 19.19 15.78
N PHE A 153 11.97 18.65 15.39
CA PHE A 153 11.89 17.33 14.77
C PHE A 153 12.34 17.36 13.30
N TYR A 154 11.81 18.30 12.51
CA TYR A 154 12.14 18.49 11.10
C TYR A 154 12.39 19.97 10.81
N PRO A 155 13.66 20.42 10.73
CA PRO A 155 14.00 21.84 10.66
C PRO A 155 13.85 22.45 9.26
N PHE A 156 13.74 21.64 8.21
CA PHE A 156 13.65 22.13 6.84
C PHE A 156 12.26 22.67 6.50
N GLN A 157 12.21 23.62 5.57
CA GLN A 157 10.97 24.27 5.15
C GLN A 157 10.04 23.34 4.36
N PHE A 158 10.60 22.40 3.60
CA PHE A 158 9.85 21.49 2.74
C PHE A 158 10.24 20.04 2.98
N LEU A 159 9.26 19.16 2.87
CA LEU A 159 9.47 17.72 2.74
C LEU A 159 10.05 17.41 1.34
N PRO A 160 10.89 16.36 1.20
CA PRO A 160 11.22 15.86 -0.12
C PRO A 160 9.95 15.36 -0.83
N PRO A 161 9.95 15.23 -2.17
CA PRO A 161 8.86 14.54 -2.85
C PRO A 161 8.60 13.16 -2.26
N PHE A 162 7.32 12.82 -2.10
CA PHE A 162 6.89 11.53 -1.57
C PHE A 162 5.62 11.04 -2.27
N ILE A 163 5.36 9.73 -2.20
CA ILE A 163 4.10 9.14 -2.66
C ILE A 163 3.12 9.14 -1.49
N ALA A 164 2.11 9.98 -1.59
CA ALA A 164 1.11 10.18 -0.55
C ALA A 164 0.00 9.13 -0.63
N ALA A 165 -0.76 9.08 0.46
CA ALA A 165 -2.05 8.41 0.55
C ALA A 165 -2.04 6.89 0.36
N GLY A 166 -1.05 6.20 0.91
CA GLY A 166 -1.26 4.79 1.25
C GLY A 166 -1.07 3.77 0.14
N ALA A 167 -1.10 4.15 -1.14
CA ALA A 167 -0.90 3.23 -2.26
C ALA A 167 0.36 3.59 -3.08
N SER A 168 1.32 2.66 -3.12
CA SER A 168 2.59 2.82 -3.81
C SER A 168 3.02 1.53 -4.51
N LEU A 169 3.35 1.64 -5.79
CA LEU A 169 3.89 0.55 -6.61
C LEU A 169 5.41 0.71 -6.74
N LEU A 170 6.16 -0.33 -6.37
CA LEU A 170 7.63 -0.33 -6.35
C LEU A 170 8.18 -1.49 -7.18
N SER A 171 9.23 -1.26 -7.95
CA SER A 171 10.05 -2.36 -8.49
C SER A 171 10.84 -3.02 -7.36
N THR A 172 10.86 -4.35 -7.32
CA THR A 172 11.57 -5.13 -6.30
C THR A 172 13.07 -4.82 -6.25
N ASN A 173 13.66 -4.44 -7.40
CA ASN A 173 15.07 -4.03 -7.51
C ASN A 173 15.44 -2.82 -6.63
N LEU A 174 14.47 -1.97 -6.27
CA LEU A 174 14.72 -0.81 -5.40
C LEU A 174 14.81 -1.23 -3.92
N LEU A 175 14.18 -2.34 -3.53
CA LEU A 175 13.89 -2.64 -2.12
C LEU A 175 15.14 -2.90 -1.29
N GLN A 176 16.16 -3.55 -1.84
CA GLN A 176 17.41 -3.81 -1.12
C GLN A 176 18.10 -2.49 -0.73
N ASN A 177 18.26 -1.58 -1.69
CA ASN A 177 18.88 -0.28 -1.44
C ASN A 177 18.02 0.60 -0.54
N MET A 178 16.69 0.58 -0.73
CA MET A 178 15.76 1.28 0.15
C MET A 178 15.83 0.78 1.59
N SER A 179 15.93 -0.55 1.79
CA SER A 179 16.07 -1.17 3.12
C SER A 179 17.36 -0.74 3.82
N ILE A 180 18.48 -0.73 3.08
CA ILE A 180 19.78 -0.26 3.60
C ILE A 180 19.69 1.22 3.98
N ILE A 181 19.23 2.08 3.08
CA ILE A 181 19.18 3.53 3.34
C ILE A 181 18.13 3.92 4.39
N ALA A 182 17.06 3.14 4.54
CA ALA A 182 16.11 3.31 5.63
C ALA A 182 16.80 3.18 7.01
N HIS A 183 17.80 2.30 7.15
CA HIS A 183 18.57 2.19 8.40
C HIS A 183 19.36 3.47 8.73
N TYR A 184 19.84 4.17 7.71
CA TYR A 184 20.60 5.44 7.85
C TYR A 184 19.73 6.69 7.72
N THR A 185 18.41 6.55 7.81
CA THR A 185 17.45 7.65 7.68
C THR A 185 16.76 7.91 9.01
N LYS A 186 16.73 9.18 9.42
CA LYS A 186 16.04 9.59 10.65
C LYS A 186 14.60 9.14 10.57
N TYR A 187 14.17 8.37 11.56
CA TYR A 187 12.82 7.85 11.63
C TYR A 187 11.79 8.97 11.67
N VAL A 188 10.75 8.83 10.85
CA VAL A 188 9.55 9.67 10.81
C VAL A 188 8.37 8.70 10.93
N PRO A 189 7.34 8.99 11.74
CA PRO A 189 6.23 8.05 11.95
C PRO A 189 5.32 7.90 10.73
N TYR A 190 5.31 8.89 9.83
CA TYR A 190 4.57 8.90 8.57
C TYR A 190 5.39 8.20 7.48
N ASP A 191 4.90 7.05 7.04
CA ASP A 191 5.59 6.10 6.17
C ASP A 191 5.84 6.66 4.77
N ASP A 192 4.84 7.36 4.23
CA ASP A 192 4.93 8.10 2.97
C ASP A 192 6.10 9.10 2.97
N VAL A 193 6.18 9.97 3.98
CA VAL A 193 7.25 10.96 4.14
C VAL A 193 8.59 10.26 4.39
N PHE A 194 8.62 9.24 5.24
CA PHE A 194 9.85 8.50 5.54
C PHE A 194 10.46 7.88 4.27
N TYR A 195 9.64 7.24 3.44
CA TYR A 195 10.14 6.66 2.18
C TYR A 195 10.37 7.68 1.07
N GLY A 196 9.74 8.85 1.11
CA GLY A 196 10.17 10.01 0.31
C GLY A 196 11.58 10.48 0.66
N MET A 197 11.93 10.51 1.95
CA MET A 197 13.30 10.81 2.39
C MET A 197 14.31 9.74 1.94
N VAL A 198 13.92 8.45 2.01
CA VAL A 198 14.75 7.33 1.52
C VAL A 198 14.99 7.44 0.01
N ALA A 199 13.92 7.64 -0.78
CA ALA A 199 14.01 7.81 -2.23
C ALA A 199 14.89 9.01 -2.61
N ARG A 200 14.74 10.14 -1.91
CA ARG A 200 15.56 11.34 -2.13
C ARG A 200 17.06 11.10 -1.90
N LYS A 201 17.43 10.29 -0.91
CA LYS A 201 18.83 9.91 -0.63
C LYS A 201 19.40 8.96 -1.67
N LEU A 202 18.57 8.09 -2.23
CA LEU A 202 18.93 7.15 -3.29
C LEU A 202 18.85 7.76 -4.69
N ASN A 203 18.41 9.01 -4.81
CA ASN A 203 18.15 9.67 -6.09
C ASN A 203 17.14 8.89 -6.97
N ILE A 204 16.16 8.25 -6.34
CA ILE A 204 15.06 7.57 -7.03
C ILE A 204 14.04 8.63 -7.46
N SER A 205 13.72 8.67 -8.75
CA SER A 205 12.65 9.51 -9.28
C SER A 205 11.29 8.90 -8.95
N LEU A 206 10.34 9.75 -8.53
CA LEU A 206 8.97 9.32 -8.29
C LEU A 206 8.15 9.49 -9.56
N THR A 207 7.41 8.46 -9.94
CA THR A 207 6.49 8.47 -11.08
C THR A 207 5.10 8.85 -10.62
N ASP A 208 4.55 9.94 -11.16
CA ASP A 208 3.22 10.41 -10.80
C ASP A 208 2.13 9.55 -11.47
N ALA A 209 1.38 8.84 -10.64
CA ALA A 209 0.22 8.03 -11.00
C ALA A 209 -1.09 8.56 -10.36
N THR A 210 -1.12 9.85 -9.97
CA THR A 210 -2.28 10.47 -9.29
C THR A 210 -3.59 10.30 -10.05
N HIS A 211 -3.53 10.29 -11.39
CA HIS A 211 -4.70 10.11 -12.26
C HIS A 211 -5.30 8.69 -12.21
N LEU A 212 -4.54 7.70 -11.73
CA LEU A 212 -4.97 6.31 -11.60
C LEU A 212 -5.29 5.93 -10.16
N ILE A 213 -4.77 6.67 -9.17
CA ILE A 213 -5.00 6.44 -7.75
C ILE A 213 -5.41 7.75 -7.07
N PRO A 214 -6.64 8.24 -7.28
CA PRO A 214 -7.12 9.42 -6.60
C PRO A 214 -7.38 9.16 -5.11
N SER A 215 -6.81 10.03 -4.28
CA SER A 215 -6.84 9.86 -2.81
C SER A 215 -7.68 10.90 -2.06
N PHE A 216 -8.06 11.99 -2.71
CA PHE A 216 -8.80 13.11 -2.11
C PHE A 216 -10.03 13.55 -2.90
N VAL A 217 -10.07 13.24 -4.19
CA VAL A 217 -11.28 13.36 -5.01
C VAL A 217 -11.76 11.94 -5.24
N VAL A 218 -12.57 11.43 -4.31
CA VAL A 218 -13.20 10.11 -4.47
C VAL A 218 -14.30 10.27 -5.51
N PRO A 219 -14.23 9.56 -6.65
CA PRO A 219 -15.31 9.60 -7.63
C PRO A 219 -16.59 9.12 -6.95
N LYS A 220 -17.72 9.75 -7.26
CA LYS A 220 -19.02 9.30 -6.76
C LYS A 220 -19.27 7.87 -7.26
N ILE A 221 -20.01 7.08 -6.48
CA ILE A 221 -20.31 5.68 -6.84
C ILE A 221 -20.99 5.58 -8.22
N ASN A 222 -21.80 6.58 -8.61
CA ASN A 222 -22.48 6.61 -9.91
C ASN A 222 -21.55 6.97 -11.09
N GLU A 223 -20.32 7.40 -10.86
CA GLU A 223 -19.33 7.69 -11.90
C GLU A 223 -18.63 6.40 -12.36
N THR A 224 -19.42 5.43 -12.83
CA THR A 224 -18.97 4.05 -13.12
C THR A 224 -17.79 3.98 -14.09
N ASN A 225 -17.78 4.83 -15.13
CA ASN A 225 -16.68 4.91 -16.09
C ASN A 225 -15.37 5.40 -15.47
N ILE A 226 -15.42 6.22 -14.41
CA ILE A 226 -14.21 6.65 -13.71
C ILE A 226 -13.62 5.46 -12.97
N HIS A 227 -14.42 4.75 -12.16
CA HIS A 227 -13.95 3.59 -11.38
C HIS A 227 -13.34 2.49 -12.25
N ARG A 228 -13.85 2.26 -13.47
CA ARG A 228 -13.28 1.29 -14.42
C ARG A 228 -11.88 1.65 -14.95
N ASN A 229 -11.53 2.94 -14.97
CA ASN A 229 -10.27 3.44 -15.51
C ASN A 229 -9.22 3.77 -14.43
N LEU A 230 -9.60 3.72 -13.16
CA LEU A 230 -8.69 3.89 -12.03
C LEU A 230 -8.04 2.56 -11.64
N ILE A 231 -6.79 2.61 -11.16
CA ILE A 231 -6.13 1.51 -10.45
C ILE A 231 -6.79 1.32 -9.09
N GLY A 232 -7.11 2.40 -8.38
CA GLY A 232 -7.78 2.31 -7.08
C GLY A 232 -8.35 3.63 -6.61
N SER A 233 -9.29 3.57 -5.69
CA SER A 233 -9.88 4.75 -5.05
C SER A 233 -9.85 4.59 -3.53
N HIS A 234 -9.71 5.71 -2.82
CA HIS A 234 -9.47 5.78 -1.37
C HIS A 234 -10.74 6.14 -0.58
N ARG A 235 -10.73 5.91 0.75
CA ARG A 235 -11.73 6.37 1.73
C ARG A 235 -13.13 5.80 1.52
N PHE A 236 -13.25 4.48 1.60
CA PHE A 236 -14.55 3.88 1.83
C PHE A 236 -14.89 3.96 3.32
N GLY A 237 -15.75 4.92 3.66
CA GLY A 237 -16.24 5.07 5.03
C GLY A 237 -17.17 3.93 5.45
N ASN A 238 -17.60 3.10 4.49
CA ASN A 238 -18.47 1.96 4.68
C ASN A 238 -18.01 0.77 3.80
N LEU A 239 -17.96 -0.42 4.41
CA LEU A 239 -17.63 -1.70 3.75
C LEU A 239 -18.46 -1.93 2.46
N THR A 240 -19.70 -1.45 2.43
CA THR A 240 -20.59 -1.56 1.26
C THR A 240 -20.04 -0.87 0.00
N GLU A 241 -19.23 0.18 0.13
CA GLU A 241 -18.75 0.94 -1.05
C GLU A 241 -17.68 0.17 -1.84
N VAL A 242 -16.84 -0.62 -1.16
CA VAL A 242 -15.83 -1.48 -1.82
C VAL A 242 -16.53 -2.56 -2.65
N GLU A 243 -17.57 -3.20 -2.10
CA GLU A 243 -18.38 -4.19 -2.81
C GLU A 243 -19.05 -3.59 -4.05
N MET A 244 -19.65 -2.40 -3.91
CA MET A 244 -20.27 -1.70 -5.03
C MET A 244 -19.28 -1.40 -6.15
N ILE A 245 -18.09 -0.90 -5.81
CA ILE A 245 -17.05 -0.60 -6.81
C ILE A 245 -16.53 -1.87 -7.46
N HIS A 246 -16.31 -2.93 -6.68
CA HIS A 246 -15.93 -4.23 -7.21
C HIS A 246 -16.97 -4.72 -8.23
N HIS A 247 -18.26 -4.63 -7.93
CA HIS A 247 -19.32 -4.93 -8.89
C HIS A 247 -19.30 -4.02 -10.12
N ILE A 248 -19.07 -2.70 -9.98
CA ILE A 248 -18.98 -1.76 -11.11
C ILE A 248 -17.83 -2.11 -12.07
N ILE A 249 -16.67 -2.52 -11.52
CA ILE A 249 -15.50 -2.92 -12.30
C ILE A 249 -15.80 -4.16 -13.15
N HIS A 250 -16.59 -5.10 -12.61
CA HIS A 250 -16.93 -6.36 -13.27
C HIS A 250 -18.23 -6.33 -14.07
N ASP A 251 -19.07 -5.31 -13.92
CA ASP A 251 -20.33 -5.19 -14.67
C ASP A 251 -20.06 -4.90 -16.15
N THR A 252 -20.27 -5.94 -16.97
CA THR A 252 -20.11 -5.93 -18.43
C THR A 252 -21.33 -5.38 -19.17
N ALA A 253 -22.43 -5.02 -18.49
CA ALA A 253 -23.67 -4.60 -19.16
C ALA A 253 -23.56 -3.27 -19.94
N ASN A 254 -22.42 -2.57 -19.86
CA ASN A 254 -22.15 -1.33 -20.59
C ASN A 254 -20.77 -1.34 -21.31
N GLN A 255 -20.21 -2.52 -21.61
CA GLN A 255 -19.00 -2.65 -22.45
C GLN A 255 -19.35 -2.89 -23.92
#